data_AF-A0A0P7XK27-F1
#
_entry.id   AF-A0A0P7XK27-F1
#
_cell.length_a   1.000
_cell.length_b   1.000
_cell.length_c   1.000
_cell.angle_alpha   90.00
_cell.angle_beta   90.00
_cell.angle_gamma   90.00
#
_symmetry.space_group_name_H-M   'P 1'
#
loop_
_entity.id
_entity.type
_entity.pdbx_description
1 polymer ?
#
loop_
_entity_poly.entity_id
_entity_poly.type
_entity_poly.pdbx_seq_one_letter_code
_entity_poly.pdbx_strand_id
1 'polypeptide(L)'
;MFANATGAEIPPGTIVTEAGGAVRPAEPGDEIAGVVTATAVVTAGDTPFAWQGRYLSDAWGRALYDELPDPDHGGDGPAPLIRVRRQNPDWNPDLPQIPRSQRPDQWTRVGLLGQVFTRVAADVVPGDRLAALGGIGVKATERTGLRCMTITQPYDAAKGYAIARCLVNIRV
;
A
#
# COMPACT_ATOMS: atom_id res chain seq x y z
N MET A 1 2.25 1.57 -1.02
CA MET A 1 2.33 1.38 0.44
C MET A 1 1.76 2.63 1.08
N PHE A 2 1.08 2.47 2.20
CA PHE A 2 0.44 3.56 2.93
C PHE A 2 1.09 3.70 4.29
N ALA A 3 1.13 4.92 4.83
CA ALA A 3 1.59 5.15 6.20
C ALA A 3 0.55 4.63 7.19
N ASN A 4 0.98 4.18 8.37
CA ASN A 4 0.09 3.73 9.44
C ASN A 4 -0.26 4.92 10.34
N ALA A 5 -1.56 5.18 10.55
CA ALA A 5 -2.01 6.32 11.36
C ALA A 5 -1.63 6.18 12.85
N THR A 6 -1.48 4.94 13.33
CA THR A 6 -1.22 4.63 14.74
C THR A 6 0.25 4.33 15.04
N GLY A 7 1.14 4.31 14.03
CA GLY A 7 2.53 3.88 14.20
C GLY A 7 2.68 2.42 14.65
N ALA A 8 1.65 1.60 14.50
CA ALA A 8 1.66 0.18 14.80
C ALA A 8 1.43 -0.64 13.52
N GLU A 9 1.99 -1.85 13.49
CA GLU A 9 1.77 -2.77 12.38
C GLU A 9 0.29 -3.16 12.29
N ILE A 10 -0.28 -3.03 11.09
CA ILE A 10 -1.64 -3.47 10.81
C ILE A 10 -1.58 -4.89 10.25
N PRO A 11 -2.17 -5.88 10.93
CA PRO A 11 -2.01 -7.28 10.52
C PRO A 11 -2.66 -7.61 9.16
N PRO A 12 -2.17 -8.64 8.44
CA PRO A 12 -2.75 -9.07 7.16
C PRO A 12 -4.23 -9.45 7.24
N GLY A 13 -4.98 -9.10 6.19
CA GLY A 13 -6.41 -9.34 6.08
C GLY A 13 -7.30 -8.32 6.80
N THR A 14 -6.70 -7.28 7.38
CA THR A 14 -7.44 -6.17 8.00
C THR A 14 -7.98 -5.26 6.90
N ILE A 15 -9.28 -4.95 6.95
CA ILE A 15 -9.91 -3.93 6.12
C ILE A 15 -9.51 -2.57 6.67
N VAL A 16 -9.03 -1.69 5.80
CA VAL A 16 -8.53 -0.36 6.19
C VAL A 16 -9.30 0.75 5.51
N THR A 17 -9.31 1.90 6.18
CA THR A 17 -9.80 3.17 5.66
C THR A 17 -8.67 4.20 5.63
N GLU A 18 -8.86 5.25 4.84
CA GLU A 18 -7.97 6.40 4.77
C GLU A 18 -8.29 7.38 5.91
N ALA A 19 -7.27 7.90 6.56
CA ALA A 19 -7.39 8.89 7.62
C ALA A 19 -6.17 9.83 7.61
N GLY A 20 -6.34 11.02 7.03
CA GLY A 20 -5.35 12.10 7.14
C GLY A 20 -4.00 11.83 6.46
N GLY A 21 -4.01 11.13 5.32
CA GLY A 21 -2.84 10.71 4.56
C GLY A 21 -2.28 9.35 4.96
N ALA A 22 -2.90 8.66 5.93
CA ALA A 22 -2.49 7.37 6.45
C ALA A 22 -3.65 6.37 6.43
N VAL A 23 -3.39 5.13 6.83
CA VAL A 23 -4.41 4.08 6.96
C VAL A 23 -4.53 3.60 8.40
N ARG A 24 -5.75 3.21 8.77
CA ARG A 24 -6.09 2.54 10.03
C ARG A 24 -7.12 1.43 9.79
N PRO A 25 -7.30 0.48 10.73
CA PRO A 25 -8.45 -0.42 10.68
C PRO A 25 -9.76 0.36 10.48
N ALA A 26 -10.59 -0.11 9.56
CA ALA A 26 -11.87 0.52 9.23
C ALA A 26 -12.93 0.17 10.28
N GLU A 27 -13.76 1.15 10.63
CA GLU A 27 -14.88 1.04 11.57
C GLU A 27 -16.23 1.12 10.84
N PRO A 28 -17.36 0.84 11.51
CA PRO A 28 -18.67 0.93 10.89
C PRO A 28 -18.94 2.32 10.32
N GLY A 29 -19.30 2.37 9.03
CA GLY A 29 -19.57 3.61 8.30
C GLY A 29 -18.36 4.20 7.57
N ASP A 30 -17.14 3.70 7.80
CA ASP A 30 -15.96 4.12 7.04
C ASP A 30 -15.99 3.61 5.59
N GLU A 31 -15.44 4.41 4.68
CA GLU A 31 -15.17 3.96 3.32
C GLU A 31 -14.00 2.96 3.29
N ILE A 32 -14.14 1.88 2.52
CA ILE A 32 -13.10 0.86 2.37
C ILE A 32 -12.04 1.37 1.39
N ALA A 33 -10.85 1.70 1.91
CA ALA A 33 -9.70 2.04 1.08
C ALA A 33 -9.02 0.78 0.49
N GLY A 34 -9.09 -0.35 1.20
CA GLY A 34 -8.57 -1.63 0.74
C GLY A 34 -8.37 -2.62 1.87
N VAL A 35 -7.56 -3.67 1.62
CA VAL A 35 -7.26 -4.72 2.61
C VAL A 35 -5.76 -4.92 2.73
N VAL A 36 -5.24 -5.04 3.95
CA VAL A 36 -3.82 -5.32 4.17
C VAL A 36 -3.45 -6.67 3.56
N THR A 37 -2.46 -6.70 2.67
CA THR A 37 -2.12 -7.88 1.86
C THR A 37 -0.66 -8.29 1.97
N ALA A 38 -0.44 -9.60 2.03
CA ALA A 38 0.89 -10.22 1.95
C ALA A 38 1.22 -10.74 0.54
N THR A 39 0.25 -10.75 -0.40
CA THR A 39 0.35 -11.45 -1.69
C THR A 39 0.35 -10.49 -2.89
N ALA A 40 0.77 -9.24 -2.69
CA ALA A 40 0.81 -8.25 -3.76
C ALA A 40 1.90 -8.59 -4.79
N VAL A 41 1.50 -8.81 -6.05
CA VAL A 41 2.43 -8.99 -7.18
C VAL A 41 3.03 -7.65 -7.61
N VAL A 42 2.22 -6.59 -7.63
CA VAL A 42 2.66 -5.23 -7.96
C VAL A 42 2.48 -4.36 -6.72
N THR A 43 3.60 -3.83 -6.20
CA THR A 43 3.60 -2.92 -5.05
C THR A 43 4.21 -1.58 -5.45
N ALA A 44 3.39 -0.52 -5.43
CA ALA A 44 3.87 0.85 -5.63
C ALA A 44 4.29 1.48 -4.29
N GLY A 45 5.28 2.40 -4.36
CA GLY A 45 5.66 3.25 -3.23
C GLY A 45 6.44 2.57 -2.10
N ASP A 46 7.20 1.48 -2.36
CA ASP A 46 8.04 0.80 -1.36
C ASP A 46 9.42 1.48 -1.16
N THR A 47 9.95 2.15 -2.19
CA THR A 47 11.30 2.77 -2.17
C THR A 47 12.48 1.81 -1.92
N PRO A 48 12.58 0.68 -2.63
CA PRO A 48 13.63 -0.31 -2.38
C PRO A 48 15.04 0.15 -2.79
N PHE A 49 15.16 1.11 -3.70
CA PHE A 49 16.45 1.48 -4.31
C PHE A 49 17.02 2.81 -3.82
N ALA A 50 16.18 3.71 -3.32
CA ALA A 50 16.59 5.06 -2.92
C ALA A 50 15.53 5.68 -2.01
N TRP A 51 15.97 6.62 -1.17
CA TRP A 51 15.10 7.45 -0.34
C TRP A 51 14.02 8.15 -1.17
N GLN A 52 12.78 8.17 -0.65
CA GLN A 52 11.59 8.73 -1.35
C GLN A 52 11.81 10.17 -1.83
N GLY A 53 12.63 10.95 -1.12
CA GLY A 53 12.93 12.35 -1.43
C GLY A 53 14.27 12.58 -2.14
N ARG A 54 14.98 11.54 -2.60
CA ARG A 54 16.34 11.68 -3.18
C ARG A 54 16.37 12.58 -4.41
N TYR A 55 15.33 12.52 -5.23
CA TYR A 55 15.24 13.29 -6.46
C TYR A 55 14.07 14.27 -6.38
N LEU A 56 14.25 15.46 -6.94
CA LEU A 56 13.21 16.47 -7.00
C LEU A 56 12.16 16.10 -8.05
N SER A 57 10.91 16.42 -7.73
CA SER A 57 9.77 16.33 -8.63
C SER A 57 9.03 17.66 -8.68
N ASP A 58 8.29 17.89 -9.75
CA ASP A 58 7.36 19.00 -9.84
C ASP A 58 6.12 18.79 -8.95
N ALA A 59 5.19 19.75 -9.00
CA ALA A 59 3.94 19.72 -8.21
C ALA A 59 3.02 18.53 -8.52
N TRP A 60 3.25 17.81 -9.63
CA TRP A 60 2.48 16.61 -10.03
C TRP A 60 3.28 15.32 -9.84
N GLY A 61 4.46 15.39 -9.22
CA GLY A 61 5.31 14.23 -8.96
C GLY A 61 6.17 13.79 -10.15
N ARG A 62 6.20 14.53 -11.25
CA ARG A 62 7.06 14.21 -12.40
C ARG A 62 8.51 14.54 -12.05
N ALA A 63 9.42 13.62 -12.34
CA ALA A 63 10.83 13.81 -12.04
C ALA A 63 11.40 15.01 -12.81
N LEU A 64 12.15 15.86 -12.11
CA LEU A 64 12.96 16.92 -12.72
C LEU A 64 14.31 16.35 -13.16
N TYR A 65 14.83 16.87 -14.25
CA TYR A 65 16.08 16.42 -14.86
C TYR A 65 17.03 17.60 -15.10
N ASP A 66 18.32 17.29 -15.06
CA ASP A 66 19.43 18.14 -15.50
C ASP A 66 20.12 17.51 -16.71
N GLU A 67 20.68 18.35 -17.58
CA GLU A 67 21.57 17.93 -18.65
C GLU A 67 23.00 18.30 -18.27
N LEU A 68 23.87 17.30 -18.19
CA LEU A 68 25.26 17.46 -17.78
C LEU A 68 26.17 16.71 -18.76
N PRO A 69 27.41 17.16 -18.99
CA PRO A 69 28.39 16.38 -19.74
C PRO A 69 28.58 15.00 -19.11
N ASP A 70 28.66 13.96 -19.93
CA ASP A 70 28.86 12.59 -19.48
C ASP A 70 30.18 12.45 -18.70
N PRO A 71 30.14 12.16 -17.38
CA PRO A 71 31.34 12.05 -16.56
C PRO A 71 32.21 10.85 -16.93
N ASP A 72 31.64 9.86 -17.61
CA ASP A 72 32.33 8.63 -18.01
C ASP A 72 32.86 8.71 -19.45
N HIS A 73 32.80 9.89 -20.09
CA HIS A 73 33.30 10.08 -21.45
C HIS A 73 34.83 9.98 -21.50
N GLY A 74 35.34 8.85 -22.04
CA GLY A 74 36.76 8.60 -22.25
C GLY A 74 37.28 8.87 -23.67
N GLY A 75 36.50 9.54 -24.52
CA GLY A 75 36.87 9.85 -25.91
C GLY A 75 37.56 11.20 -26.08
N ASP A 76 38.15 11.41 -27.26
CA ASP A 76 38.64 12.72 -27.66
C ASP A 76 37.47 13.62 -28.09
N GLY A 77 37.43 14.86 -27.58
CA GLY A 77 36.41 15.86 -27.91
C GLY A 77 35.49 16.22 -26.74
N PRO A 78 34.49 17.10 -26.96
CA PRO A 78 33.55 17.48 -25.91
C PRO A 78 32.63 16.30 -25.56
N ALA A 79 32.48 16.04 -24.25
CA ALA A 79 31.60 14.99 -23.76
C ALA A 79 30.13 15.26 -24.16
N PRO A 80 29.39 14.24 -24.62
CA PRO A 80 27.97 14.39 -24.91
C PRO A 80 27.18 14.71 -23.64
N LEU A 81 26.07 15.44 -23.78
CA LEU A 81 25.18 15.69 -22.65
C LEU A 81 24.33 14.45 -22.36
N ILE A 82 24.26 14.07 -21.08
CA ILE A 82 23.37 13.05 -20.55
C ILE A 82 22.31 13.69 -19.67
N ARG A 83 21.13 13.06 -19.64
CA ARG A 83 20.00 13.51 -18.84
C ARG A 83 19.95 12.73 -17.52
N VAL A 84 20.20 13.42 -16.41
CA VAL A 84 20.22 12.83 -15.06
C VAL A 84 19.09 13.39 -14.21
N ARG A 85 18.60 12.61 -13.23
CA ARG A 85 17.58 13.12 -12.30
C ARG A 85 18.18 14.18 -11.38
N ARG A 86 17.49 15.31 -11.25
CA ARG A 86 17.92 16.40 -10.35
C ARG A 86 17.85 15.93 -8.90
N GLN A 87 18.98 16.02 -8.19
CA GLN A 87 19.06 15.62 -6.79
C GLN A 87 18.40 16.65 -5.87
N ASN A 88 17.83 16.17 -4.78
CA ASN A 88 17.34 17.02 -3.71
C ASN A 88 18.51 17.45 -2.80
N PRO A 89 18.76 18.76 -2.59
CA PRO A 89 19.80 19.23 -1.67
C PRO A 89 19.65 18.73 -0.23
N ASP A 90 18.43 18.39 0.20
CA ASP A 90 18.16 17.88 1.54
C ASP A 90 18.48 16.37 1.68
N TRP A 91 18.81 15.69 0.59
CA TRP A 91 19.18 14.28 0.63
C TRP A 91 20.58 14.12 1.23
N ASN A 92 20.66 13.38 2.33
CA ASN A 92 21.93 12.97 2.94
C ASN A 92 22.30 11.54 2.48
N PRO A 93 23.40 11.35 1.72
CA PRO A 93 23.86 10.04 1.27
C PRO A 93 24.40 9.13 2.40
N ASP A 94 24.76 9.69 3.55
CA ASP A 94 25.33 8.94 4.68
C ASP A 94 24.24 8.24 5.51
N LEU A 95 22.97 8.62 5.35
CA LEU A 95 21.86 7.98 6.05
C LEU A 95 21.49 6.64 5.39
N PRO A 96 21.25 5.59 6.19
CA PRO A 96 20.87 4.29 5.65
C PRO A 96 19.50 4.38 4.99
N GLN A 97 19.39 3.84 3.77
CA GLN A 97 18.10 3.68 3.11
C GLN A 97 17.44 2.38 3.56
N ILE A 98 16.34 2.50 4.31
CA ILE A 98 15.50 1.36 4.71
C ILE A 98 14.19 1.42 3.90
N PRO A 99 13.92 0.41 3.04
CA PRO A 99 12.67 0.32 2.29
C PRO A 99 11.45 0.37 3.22
N ARG A 100 10.32 0.86 2.72
CA ARG A 100 9.08 0.94 3.52
C ARG A 100 8.57 -0.45 3.90
N SER A 101 8.78 -1.45 3.05
CA SER A 101 8.45 -2.85 3.29
C SER A 101 9.20 -3.47 4.48
N GLN A 102 10.30 -2.85 4.92
CA GLN A 102 11.05 -3.25 6.11
C GLN A 102 10.69 -2.44 7.37
N ARG A 103 9.66 -1.59 7.29
CA ARG A 103 9.15 -0.75 8.39
C ARG A 103 7.65 -0.95 8.59
N PRO A 104 7.21 -2.17 8.97
CA PRO A 104 5.79 -2.55 9.02
C PRO A 104 4.99 -1.78 10.09
N ASP A 105 5.67 -1.27 11.11
CA ASP A 105 5.13 -0.36 12.14
C ASP A 105 4.69 0.98 11.54
N GLN A 106 5.39 1.45 10.51
CA GLN A 106 5.13 2.75 9.87
C GLN A 106 4.40 2.63 8.54
N TRP A 107 4.57 1.53 7.81
CA TRP A 107 4.08 1.38 6.45
C TRP A 107 3.40 0.03 6.21
N THR A 108 2.24 0.09 5.57
CA THR A 108 1.43 -1.10 5.26
C THR A 108 1.23 -1.27 3.75
N ARG A 109 1.29 -2.53 3.30
CA ARG A 109 0.88 -2.94 1.95
C ARG A 109 -0.63 -3.15 1.91
N VAL A 110 -1.32 -2.33 1.14
CA VAL A 110 -2.78 -2.38 0.98
C VAL A 110 -3.13 -2.82 -0.43
N GLY A 111 -3.95 -3.88 -0.54
CA GLY A 111 -4.52 -4.36 -1.78
C GLY A 111 -5.69 -3.48 -2.20
N LEU A 112 -5.49 -2.74 -3.30
CA LEU A 112 -6.48 -1.79 -3.84
C LEU A 112 -7.33 -2.40 -4.97
N LEU A 113 -6.88 -3.50 -5.57
CA LEU A 113 -7.55 -4.14 -6.69
C LEU A 113 -7.20 -5.63 -6.73
N GLY A 114 -8.20 -6.45 -7.09
CA GLY A 114 -8.02 -7.88 -7.32
C GLY A 114 -8.46 -8.74 -6.14
N GLN A 115 -7.95 -9.97 -6.09
CA GLN A 115 -8.31 -10.93 -5.03
C GLN A 115 -7.38 -10.75 -3.82
N VAL A 116 -7.97 -10.60 -2.64
CA VAL A 116 -7.28 -10.39 -1.37
C VAL A 116 -7.80 -11.37 -0.32
N PHE A 117 -6.95 -11.72 0.66
CA PHE A 117 -7.41 -12.45 1.84
C PHE A 117 -7.88 -11.45 2.89
N THR A 118 -9.06 -11.67 3.46
CA THR A 118 -9.69 -10.76 4.43
C THR A 118 -10.12 -11.55 5.66
N ARG A 119 -9.97 -10.96 6.85
CA ARG A 119 -10.55 -11.47 8.10
C ARG A 119 -12.04 -11.16 8.09
N VAL A 120 -12.88 -12.15 8.34
CA VAL A 120 -14.34 -11.96 8.31
C VAL A 120 -15.01 -12.59 9.53
N ALA A 121 -16.19 -12.07 9.87
CA ALA A 121 -17.03 -12.60 10.94
C ALA A 121 -17.57 -14.00 10.61
N ALA A 122 -18.01 -14.72 11.64
CA ALA A 122 -18.44 -16.12 11.53
C ALA A 122 -19.62 -16.35 10.59
N ASP A 123 -20.49 -15.35 10.43
CA ASP A 123 -21.73 -15.47 9.66
C ASP A 123 -21.57 -15.06 8.19
N VAL A 124 -20.41 -14.57 7.78
CA VAL A 124 -20.11 -14.17 6.39
C VAL A 124 -20.05 -15.40 5.49
N VAL A 125 -20.76 -15.34 4.36
CA VAL A 125 -20.82 -16.41 3.36
C VAL A 125 -20.38 -15.91 1.98
N PRO A 126 -19.98 -16.82 1.06
CA PRO A 126 -19.70 -16.46 -0.32
C PRO A 126 -20.84 -15.69 -0.97
N GLY A 127 -20.52 -14.57 -1.61
CA GLY A 127 -21.50 -13.68 -2.23
C GLY A 127 -21.75 -12.39 -1.45
N ASP A 128 -21.56 -12.40 -0.14
CA ASP A 128 -21.77 -11.26 0.73
C ASP A 128 -20.86 -10.07 0.36
N ARG A 129 -21.43 -8.87 0.44
CA ARG A 129 -20.66 -7.63 0.47
C ARG A 129 -20.23 -7.35 1.90
N LEU A 130 -19.04 -6.77 2.05
CA LEU A 130 -18.43 -6.59 3.36
C LEU A 130 -18.34 -5.11 3.72
N ALA A 131 -18.76 -4.79 4.94
CA ALA A 131 -18.38 -3.59 5.68
C ALA A 131 -17.28 -3.97 6.67
N ALA A 132 -16.83 -3.02 7.50
CA ALA A 132 -15.78 -3.26 8.49
C ALA A 132 -16.24 -2.93 9.90
N LEU A 133 -15.76 -3.70 10.87
CA LEU A 133 -15.83 -3.43 12.31
C LEU A 133 -14.44 -3.75 12.89
N GLY A 134 -13.70 -2.75 13.36
CA GLY A 134 -12.30 -2.93 13.78
C GLY A 134 -11.42 -3.59 12.71
N GLY A 135 -11.71 -3.35 11.42
CA GLY A 135 -11.04 -3.96 10.28
C GLY A 135 -11.39 -5.43 10.01
N ILE A 136 -12.34 -6.03 10.74
CA ILE A 136 -12.92 -7.34 10.43
C ILE A 136 -14.10 -7.14 9.48
N GLY A 137 -14.17 -7.95 8.43
CA GLY A 137 -15.27 -7.97 7.48
C GLY A 137 -16.55 -8.50 8.09
N VAL A 138 -17.57 -7.66 8.12
CA VAL A 138 -18.95 -8.02 8.53
C VAL A 138 -19.88 -7.84 7.34
N LYS A 139 -21.06 -8.46 7.36
CA LYS A 139 -22.04 -8.27 6.28
C LYS A 139 -22.41 -6.80 6.15
N ALA A 140 -22.31 -6.29 4.94
CA ALA A 140 -22.84 -4.98 4.59
C ALA A 140 -24.32 -5.08 4.22
N THR A 141 -25.10 -4.12 4.69
CA THR A 141 -26.47 -3.86 4.19
C THR A 141 -26.46 -3.08 2.89
N GLU A 142 -25.42 -2.27 2.68
CA GLU A 142 -25.23 -1.45 1.49
C GLU A 142 -24.18 -2.04 0.54
N ARG A 143 -24.15 -1.53 -0.69
CA ARG A 143 -23.18 -1.96 -1.67
C ARG A 143 -21.80 -1.39 -1.34
N THR A 144 -20.83 -2.27 -1.09
CA THR A 144 -19.43 -1.88 -0.85
C THR A 144 -18.49 -2.39 -1.94
N GLY A 145 -17.27 -1.85 -1.98
CA GLY A 145 -16.21 -2.26 -2.91
C GLY A 145 -15.59 -3.64 -2.63
N LEU A 146 -16.01 -4.33 -1.56
CA LEU A 146 -15.42 -5.60 -1.13
C LEU A 146 -16.48 -6.71 -1.10
N ARG A 147 -16.22 -7.81 -1.80
CA ARG A 147 -17.14 -8.96 -1.88
C ARG A 147 -16.45 -10.27 -1.50
N CYS A 148 -17.05 -11.04 -0.62
CA CYS A 148 -16.63 -12.40 -0.29
C CYS A 148 -16.81 -13.34 -1.49
N MET A 149 -15.75 -14.03 -1.91
CA MET A 149 -15.82 -15.05 -2.97
C MET A 149 -15.86 -16.46 -2.40
N THR A 150 -15.06 -16.73 -1.38
CA THR A 150 -14.92 -18.07 -0.80
C THR A 150 -14.35 -17.95 0.61
N ILE A 151 -14.85 -18.76 1.55
CA ILE A 151 -14.21 -18.95 2.85
C ILE A 151 -13.07 -19.94 2.68
N THR A 152 -11.84 -19.52 2.96
CA THR A 152 -10.63 -20.35 2.80
C THR A 152 -10.16 -20.96 4.10
N GLN A 153 -10.49 -20.35 5.23
CA GLN A 153 -10.32 -20.95 6.55
C GLN A 153 -11.60 -20.68 7.36
N PRO A 154 -12.19 -21.72 7.99
CA PRO A 154 -13.38 -21.56 8.81
C PRO A 154 -13.09 -20.66 10.02
N TYR A 155 -14.16 -20.19 10.65
CA TYR A 155 -14.06 -19.35 11.85
C TYR A 155 -13.32 -20.08 12.98
N ASP A 156 -12.36 -19.38 13.58
CA ASP A 156 -11.60 -19.85 14.73
C ASP A 156 -11.88 -18.93 15.93
N ALA A 157 -12.52 -19.48 16.97
CA ALA A 157 -12.91 -18.73 18.16
C ALA A 157 -11.71 -18.16 18.95
N ALA A 158 -10.53 -18.80 18.87
CA ALA A 158 -9.32 -18.30 19.51
C ALA A 158 -8.75 -17.08 18.77
N LYS A 159 -8.93 -17.02 17.45
CA LYS A 159 -8.50 -15.88 16.62
C LYS A 159 -9.56 -14.78 16.54
N GLY A 160 -10.83 -15.13 16.67
CA GLY A 160 -11.97 -14.22 16.56
C GLY A 160 -12.43 -13.94 15.12
N TYR A 161 -11.93 -14.66 14.12
CA TYR A 161 -12.28 -14.45 12.70
C TYR A 161 -12.13 -15.73 11.86
N ALA A 162 -12.82 -15.75 10.71
CA ALA A 162 -12.56 -16.63 9.59
C ALA A 162 -11.67 -15.93 8.55
N ILE A 163 -11.07 -16.68 7.62
CA ILE A 163 -10.35 -16.09 6.48
C ILE A 163 -11.12 -16.35 5.20
N ALA A 164 -11.45 -15.27 4.50
CA ALA A 164 -12.09 -15.32 3.20
C ALA A 164 -11.16 -14.78 2.10
N ARG A 165 -11.28 -15.35 0.91
CA ARG A 165 -10.81 -14.72 -0.32
C ARG A 165 -11.89 -13.79 -0.83
N CYS A 166 -11.59 -12.51 -0.91
CA CYS A 166 -12.50 -11.46 -1.32
C CYS A 166 -12.00 -10.78 -2.60
N LEU A 167 -12.92 -10.22 -3.37
CA LEU A 167 -12.62 -9.38 -4.51
C LEU A 167 -12.77 -7.91 -4.11
N VAL A 168 -11.69 -7.13 -4.24
CA VAL A 168 -11.73 -5.67 -4.20
C VAL A 168 -12.06 -5.19 -5.62
N ASN A 169 -13.19 -4.50 -5.79
CA ASN A 169 -13.63 -3.97 -7.07
C ASN A 169 -14.28 -2.58 -6.87
N ILE A 170 -13.67 -1.55 -7.48
CA ILE A 170 -14.12 -0.15 -7.47
C ILE A 170 -15.30 0.03 -8.43
N ARG A 171 -16.37 -0.75 -8.22
CA ARG A 171 -17.69 -0.48 -8.78
C ARG A 171 -18.66 -0.44 -7.62
N VAL A 172 -18.65 0.69 -6.91
CA VAL A 172 -19.73 1.09 -6.02
C VAL A 172 -20.86 1.61 -6.90
#